data_AF-A0A435BM62-F1
#
_entry.id   AF-A0A435BM62-F1
#
_cell.length_a   1.000
_cell.length_b   1.000
_cell.length_c   1.000
_cell.angle_alpha   90.00
_cell.angle_beta   90.00
_cell.angle_gamma   90.00
#
_symmetry.space_group_name_H-M   'P 1'
#
loop_
_entity.id
_entity.type
_entity.pdbx_description
1 polymer ?
#
loop_
_entity_poly.entity_id
_entity_poly.type
_entity_poly.pdbx_seq_one_letter_code
_entity_poly.pdbx_strand_id
1 'polypeptide(L)' 'MDLIRIDDPGDPRVAAYLDIRERDLVGRHGRFVAEGKVVLDVL' A
#
# COMPACT_ATOMS: atom_id res chain seq x y z
N MET A 1 -6.50 16.60 12.08
CA MET A 1 -5.70 15.77 11.15
C MET A 1 -6.24 16.09 9.78
N ASP A 2 -5.45 16.77 8.97
CA ASP A 2 -5.93 17.28 7.68
C ASP A 2 -5.71 16.22 6.62
N LEU A 3 -6.79 15.90 5.89
CA LEU A 3 -6.73 14.93 4.81
C LEU A 3 -6.09 15.59 3.59
N ILE A 4 -5.02 14.97 3.08
CA ILE A 4 -4.37 15.39 1.85
C ILE A 4 -4.79 14.46 0.73
N ARG A 5 -5.43 15.00 -0.30
CA ARG A 5 -5.74 14.26 -1.52
C ARG A 5 -4.46 14.08 -2.34
N ILE A 6 -4.23 12.87 -2.83
CA ILE A 6 -3.18 12.54 -3.79
C ILE A 6 -3.89 12.05 -5.04
N ASP A 7 -3.69 12.74 -6.16
CA ASP A 7 -4.30 12.45 -7.47
C ASP A 7 -3.26 12.17 -8.56
N ASP A 8 -2.02 12.61 -8.37
CA ASP A 8 -0.89 12.24 -9.23
C ASP A 8 -0.45 10.79 -8.97
N PRO A 9 -0.57 9.88 -9.95
CA PRO A 9 -0.07 8.51 -9.81
C PRO A 9 1.46 8.43 -9.70
N GLY A 10 2.20 9.47 -10.10
CA GLY A 10 3.65 9.59 -9.95
C GLY A 10 4.12 10.16 -8.61
N ASP A 11 3.21 10.43 -7.67
CA ASP A 11 3.56 11.08 -6.41
C ASP A 11 4.55 10.23 -5.57
N PRO A 12 5.69 10.80 -5.13
CA PRO A 12 6.70 10.05 -4.38
C PRO A 12 6.18 9.47 -3.05
N ARG A 13 5.09 10.02 -2.50
CA ARG A 13 4.45 9.52 -1.28
C ARG A 13 3.79 8.15 -1.48
N VAL A 14 3.34 7.84 -2.69
CA VAL A 14 2.72 6.54 -3.01
C VAL A 14 3.69 5.54 -3.64
N ALA A 15 4.93 5.94 -3.96
CA ALA A 15 5.90 5.12 -4.68
C ALA A 15 6.15 3.74 -4.05
N ALA A 16 6.11 3.62 -2.72
CA ALA A 16 6.28 2.35 -2.02
C ALA A 16 5.10 1.37 -2.19
N TYR A 17 3.96 1.87 -2.67
CA TYR A 17 2.73 1.12 -2.89
C TYR A 17 2.46 0.87 -4.38
N LEU A 18 3.30 1.40 -5.28
CA LEU A 18 3.23 1.15 -6.73
C LEU A 18 4.03 -0.10 -7.10
N ASP A 19 3.67 -0.70 -8.24
CA ASP A 19 4.40 -1.81 -8.87
C ASP A 19 4.73 -3.00 -7.95
N ILE A 20 3.91 -3.21 -6.91
CA ILE A 20 4.12 -4.26 -5.92
C ILE A 20 3.96 -5.63 -6.56
N ARG A 21 4.97 -6.48 -6.44
CA ARG A 21 4.87 -7.92 -6.73
C ARG A 21 4.80 -8.68 -5.42
N GLU A 22 3.99 -9.73 -5.35
CA GLU A 22 3.79 -10.52 -4.11
C GLU A 22 5.11 -11.03 -3.50
N ARG A 23 6.08 -11.40 -4.34
CA ARG A 23 7.41 -11.84 -3.91
C ARG A 23 8.22 -10.72 -3.23
N ASP A 24 7.98 -9.46 -3.61
CA ASP A 24 8.67 -8.29 -3.06
C ASP A 24 8.14 -7.92 -1.65
N LEU A 25 6.87 -8.21 -1.36
CA LEU A 25 6.25 -8.00 -0.04
C LEU A 25 6.76 -9.01 1.01
N VAL A 26 6.63 -10.31 0.69
CA VAL A 26 6.95 -11.40 1.61
C VAL A 26 8.47 -11.54 1.82
N GLY A 27 9.27 -11.23 0.80
CA GLY A 27 10.71 -11.54 0.79
C GLY A 27 11.65 -10.51 1.40
N ARG A 28 11.26 -9.24 1.62
CA ARG A 28 12.23 -8.17 1.96
C ARG A 28 12.03 -7.45 3.31
N HIS A 29 10.81 -7.29 3.81
CA HIS A 29 10.56 -6.44 4.99
C HIS A 29 9.53 -6.99 5.99
N GLY A 30 9.00 -8.19 5.78
CA GLY A 30 7.91 -8.73 6.62
C GLY A 30 6.63 -7.88 6.55
N ARG A 31 6.39 -7.23 5.40
CA ARG A 31 5.23 -6.36 5.17
C ARG A 31 4.28 -7.02 4.16
N PHE A 32 3.01 -6.67 4.22
CA PHE A 32 2.02 -7.06 3.24
C PHE A 32 1.10 -5.88 2.93
N VAL A 33 0.40 -5.94 1.79
CA VAL A 33 -0.66 -5.00 1.44
C VAL A 33 -1.97 -5.78 1.44
N ALA A 34 -2.98 -5.24 2.12
CA ALA A 34 -4.33 -5.78 2.15
C ALA A 34 -5.29 -4.77 1.52
N GLU A 35 -6.13 -5.25 0.62
CA GLU A 35 -7.19 -4.47 -0.01
C GLU A 35 -8.56 -5.05 0.35
N GLY A 36 -9.55 -4.18 0.54
CA GLY A 36 -10.93 -4.55 0.81
C GLY A 36 -11.29 -4.42 2.28
N LYS A 37 -12.45 -3.80 2.52
CA LYS A 37 -12.94 -3.50 3.88
C LYS A 37 -12.98 -4.75 4.78
N VAL A 38 -13.51 -5.86 4.28
CA VAL A 38 -13.64 -7.09 5.07
C VAL A 38 -12.28 -7.67 5.44
N VAL A 39 -11.28 -7.57 4.56
CA VAL A 39 -9.92 -8.04 4.86
C VAL A 39 -9.31 -7.21 5.99
N LEU A 40 -9.58 -5.91 6.03
CA LEU A 40 -9.12 -5.04 7.11
C LEU A 40 -9.85 -5.26 8.43
N ASP A 41 -11.11 -5.74 8.40
CA ASP A 41 -11.91 -6.00 9.60
C ASP A 41 -11.50 -7.30 10.34
N VAL A 42 -10.65 -8.16 9.75
CA VAL A 42 -10.28 -9.48 10.29
C VAL A 42 -8.78 -9.67 10.63
N LEU A 43 -7.94 -8.64 10.42
CA LEU A 43 -6.52 -8.62 10.78
C LEU A 43 -6.30 -8.03 12.17
#